data_AF-A0A5E8CKL7-F1
#
_entry.id   AF-A0A5E8CKL7-F1
#
_cell.length_a   1.000
_cell.length_b   1.000
_cell.length_c   1.000
_cell.angle_alpha   90.00
_cell.angle_beta   90.00
_cell.angle_gamma   90.00
#
_symmetry.space_group_name_H-M   'P 1'
#
loop_
_entity.id
_entity.type
_entity.pdbx_description
1 polymer ?
#
loop_
_entity_poly.entity_id
_entity_poly.type
_entity_poly.pdbx_seq_one_letter_code
_entity_poly.pdbx_strand_id
1 'polypeptide(L)'
;MPEAEILVLSCIDLRIVNNLKKNLDNLGYQNKYDFVSIAGSSLSLGIDTKTLNSENKEMIQRWRKTILDQIDISIDIHNLKEVWLIDHQDCGAYKKLLPETCQDNEKSIHYQHLHNSFIFLKDRYPKLKIKIMYEYLNGDLLYFHKDKEILLKNGEIDFDIYKDKYVKYITKRQKSPYHHGEDGLFRNPKGTPDMHDDITPWSFWKFYKGKNKLLSNGFPQSHVISSQEALIQLKEINQGITWLGHATFLIRLEGINILTDPILTNKSGPIIFGAKRYAEMPIEIKDLPKIDLILITHTHYDHLDLPTLEKIVEKNKDVHIITPLKVESYLESINNVKIKELDWYKNTEFDKFKITLLPAIHWSRRSVFDLNKSLWGSFLMEIGNKKILFCCDTGYDKFYEELGKKYGPIDLIFVNIGAYNFEGIFEKSDYHTNPEQAVQICRDMKSKKIIGMHWGTFVLSFEPILEPRERFLKEAKKYEDIEAIDFKIGETKDISLE
;
A
#
# COMPACT_ATOMS: atom_id res chain seq x y z
N MET A 1 17.33 -40.15 24.30
CA MET A 1 18.27 -39.02 24.17
C MET A 1 17.95 -38.04 25.29
N PRO A 2 18.91 -37.32 25.89
CA PRO A 2 18.52 -36.21 26.77
C PRO A 2 17.60 -35.27 25.98
N GLU A 3 16.43 -34.94 26.54
CA GLU A 3 15.49 -34.04 25.91
C GLU A 3 16.05 -32.62 26.02
N ALA A 4 16.44 -32.02 24.90
CA ALA A 4 16.78 -30.61 24.87
C ALA A 4 15.53 -29.77 25.19
N GLU A 5 15.65 -28.89 26.18
CA GLU A 5 14.55 -27.99 26.58
C GLU A 5 14.51 -26.72 25.72
N ILE A 6 15.68 -26.27 25.23
CA ILE A 6 15.86 -25.07 24.42
C ILE A 6 16.78 -25.32 23.23
N LEU A 7 16.58 -24.58 22.14
CA LEU A 7 17.52 -24.48 21.02
C LEU A 7 18.20 -23.12 21.08
N VAL A 8 19.52 -23.12 21.14
CA VAL A 8 20.33 -21.91 21.17
C VAL A 8 20.93 -21.68 19.78
N LEU A 9 20.58 -20.54 19.20
CA LEU A 9 21.07 -20.06 17.91
C LEU A 9 22.05 -18.90 18.16
N SER A 10 23.31 -19.09 17.81
CA SER A 10 24.34 -18.04 17.96
C SER A 10 25.31 -18.00 16.78
N CYS A 11 26.26 -17.06 16.82
CA CYS A 11 27.26 -16.88 15.78
C CYS A 11 28.37 -17.93 15.86
N ILE A 12 29.07 -18.16 14.74
CA ILE A 12 30.26 -19.01 14.65
C ILE A 12 31.51 -18.27 15.11
N ASP A 13 31.52 -17.90 16.40
CA ASP A 13 32.64 -17.22 17.03
C ASP A 13 33.06 -17.92 18.32
N LEU A 14 34.25 -18.53 18.30
CA LEU A 14 34.76 -19.31 19.43
C LEU A 14 35.03 -18.44 20.67
N ARG A 15 35.16 -17.12 20.52
CA ARG A 15 35.37 -16.19 21.65
C ARG A 15 34.18 -16.19 22.62
N ILE A 16 32.98 -16.50 22.12
CA ILE A 16 31.74 -16.46 22.92
C ILE A 16 31.24 -17.84 23.32
N VAL A 17 31.51 -18.89 22.54
CA VAL A 17 30.93 -20.24 22.77
C VAL A 17 31.21 -20.78 24.17
N ASN A 18 32.41 -20.54 24.71
CA ASN A 18 32.78 -20.98 26.06
C ASN A 18 32.03 -20.21 27.16
N ASN A 19 31.87 -18.90 26.98
CA ASN A 19 31.15 -18.05 27.92
C ASN A 19 29.65 -18.35 27.88
N LEU A 20 29.08 -18.50 26.69
CA LEU A 20 27.71 -18.91 26.48
C LEU A 20 27.41 -20.25 27.15
N LYS A 21 28.28 -21.27 26.96
CA LYS A 21 28.13 -22.56 27.64
C LYS A 21 28.10 -22.39 29.15
N LYS A 22 29.08 -21.67 29.72
CA LYS A 22 29.15 -21.41 31.17
C LYS A 22 27.90 -20.70 31.68
N ASN A 23 27.39 -19.72 30.93
CA ASN A 23 26.17 -19.00 31.28
C ASN A 23 24.94 -19.91 31.23
N LEU A 24 24.81 -20.78 30.22
CA LEU A 24 23.72 -21.75 30.13
C LEU A 24 23.79 -22.77 31.28
N ASP A 25 24.98 -23.25 31.63
CA ASP A 25 25.20 -24.13 32.77
C ASP A 25 24.76 -23.44 34.08
N ASN A 26 25.16 -22.18 34.29
CA ASN A 26 24.76 -21.38 35.45
C ASN A 26 23.25 -21.10 35.52
N LEU A 27 22.58 -21.00 34.36
CA LEU A 27 21.13 -20.86 34.25
C LEU A 27 20.38 -22.20 34.39
N GLY A 28 21.09 -23.30 34.65
CA GLY A 28 20.51 -24.63 34.89
C GLY A 28 20.21 -25.44 33.63
N TYR A 29 20.73 -25.02 32.47
CA TYR A 29 20.55 -25.72 31.19
C TYR A 29 21.67 -26.73 30.88
N GLN A 30 22.47 -27.13 31.86
CA GLN A 30 23.55 -28.09 31.65
C GLN A 30 23.03 -29.38 30.98
N ASN A 31 23.54 -29.69 29.78
CA ASN A 31 23.13 -30.82 28.93
C ASN A 31 21.63 -30.83 28.54
N LYS A 32 20.96 -29.68 28.55
CA LYS A 32 19.51 -29.52 28.26
C LYS A 32 19.24 -28.57 27.10
N TYR A 33 20.20 -28.38 26.19
CA TYR A 33 20.03 -27.52 25.03
C TYR A 33 20.67 -28.11 23.77
N ASP A 34 20.04 -27.82 22.64
CA ASP A 34 20.67 -27.94 21.32
C ASP A 34 21.40 -26.63 21.01
N PHE A 35 22.53 -26.71 20.30
CA PHE A 35 23.30 -25.53 19.90
C PHE A 35 23.58 -25.56 18.40
N VAL A 36 23.14 -24.51 17.71
CA VAL A 36 23.41 -24.30 16.30
C VAL A 36 24.16 -22.99 16.12
N SER A 37 25.31 -23.09 15.47
CA SER A 37 26.22 -21.98 15.28
C SER A 37 26.30 -21.63 13.79
N ILE A 38 25.72 -20.50 13.42
CA ILE A 38 25.70 -19.99 12.05
C ILE A 38 26.12 -18.51 12.09
N ALA A 39 27.01 -18.11 11.17
CA ALA A 39 27.43 -16.72 11.06
C ALA A 39 26.21 -15.79 10.94
N GLY A 40 26.12 -14.77 11.79
CA GLY A 40 25.01 -13.82 11.73
C GLY A 40 23.63 -14.47 11.82
N SER A 41 23.42 -15.42 12.76
CA SER A 41 22.15 -16.13 12.92
C SER A 41 20.93 -15.19 12.94
N SER A 42 20.91 -14.19 13.83
CA SER A 42 19.82 -13.21 13.84
C SER A 42 19.86 -12.27 12.63
N LEU A 43 21.04 -11.86 12.15
CA LEU A 43 21.17 -11.04 10.95
C LEU A 43 20.45 -11.68 9.76
N SER A 44 20.66 -12.98 9.54
CA SER A 44 20.06 -13.69 8.41
C SER A 44 18.55 -13.81 8.50
N LEU A 45 17.98 -13.86 9.71
CA LEU A 45 16.53 -13.90 9.93
C LEU A 45 15.91 -12.49 9.86
N GLY A 46 16.60 -11.49 10.41
CA GLY A 46 16.08 -10.15 10.66
C GLY A 46 16.41 -9.08 9.61
N ILE A 47 17.30 -9.37 8.63
CA ILE A 47 17.65 -8.42 7.57
C ILE A 47 16.65 -8.42 6.41
N ASP A 48 16.33 -7.23 5.90
CA ASP A 48 15.57 -7.07 4.66
C ASP A 48 16.47 -7.40 3.45
N THR A 49 16.17 -8.52 2.79
CA THR A 49 16.96 -9.00 1.66
C THR A 49 16.89 -8.10 0.42
N LYS A 50 15.96 -7.12 0.37
CA LYS A 50 15.91 -6.10 -0.69
C LYS A 50 17.04 -5.09 -0.60
N THR A 51 17.64 -4.93 0.59
CA THR A 51 18.75 -4.00 0.83
C THR A 51 20.11 -4.59 0.43
N LEU A 52 20.15 -5.87 0.05
CA LEU A 52 21.36 -6.61 -0.26
C LEU A 52 21.58 -6.71 -1.76
N ASN A 53 22.85 -6.70 -2.18
CA ASN A 53 23.24 -7.10 -3.52
C ASN A 53 22.91 -8.59 -3.76
N SER A 54 22.94 -9.01 -5.03
CA SER A 54 22.56 -10.37 -5.44
C SER A 54 23.34 -11.48 -4.73
N GLU A 55 24.66 -11.32 -4.57
CA GLU A 55 25.54 -12.29 -3.91
C GLU A 55 25.21 -12.44 -2.41
N ASN A 56 25.11 -11.33 -1.69
CA ASN A 56 24.79 -11.33 -0.26
C ASN A 56 23.37 -11.83 -0.01
N LYS A 57 22.44 -11.55 -0.93
CA LYS A 57 21.05 -12.04 -0.87
C LYS A 57 20.99 -13.56 -0.94
N GLU A 58 21.69 -14.18 -1.89
CA GLU A 58 21.75 -15.64 -2.01
C GLU A 58 22.37 -16.28 -0.76
N MET A 59 23.47 -15.70 -0.26
CA MET A 59 24.13 -16.17 0.96
C MET A 59 23.19 -16.12 2.18
N ILE A 60 22.50 -15.00 2.38
CA ILE A 60 21.56 -14.83 3.50
C ILE A 60 20.37 -15.77 3.39
N GLN A 61 19.86 -16.02 2.18
CA GLN A 61 18.79 -16.99 1.97
C GLN A 61 19.22 -18.41 2.35
N ARG A 62 20.45 -18.81 2.03
CA ARG A 62 21.01 -20.10 2.44
C ARG A 62 21.12 -20.21 3.96
N TRP A 63 21.67 -19.21 4.64
CA TRP A 63 21.79 -19.19 6.10
C TRP A 63 20.41 -19.27 6.77
N ARG A 64 19.47 -18.46 6.30
CA ARG A 64 18.08 -18.45 6.78
C ARG A 64 17.43 -19.82 6.63
N LYS A 65 17.58 -20.48 5.47
CA LYS A 65 17.06 -21.83 5.26
C LYS A 65 17.66 -22.81 6.26
N THR A 66 18.98 -22.81 6.45
CA THR A 66 19.64 -23.72 7.39
C THR A 66 19.13 -23.53 8.82
N ILE A 67 18.94 -22.29 9.28
CA ILE A 67 18.39 -22.03 10.61
C ILE A 67 16.98 -22.59 10.75
N LEU A 68 16.12 -22.35 9.76
CA LEU A 68 14.75 -22.84 9.78
C LEU A 68 14.68 -24.37 9.79
N ASP A 69 15.47 -25.02 8.94
CA ASP A 69 15.57 -26.49 8.90
C ASP A 69 15.99 -27.04 10.27
N GLN A 70 16.94 -26.38 10.96
CA GLN A 70 17.39 -26.81 12.29
C GLN A 70 16.31 -26.61 13.38
N ILE A 71 15.57 -25.51 13.32
CA ILE A 71 14.41 -25.30 14.22
C ILE A 71 13.38 -26.41 14.02
N ASP A 72 13.03 -26.72 12.77
CA ASP A 72 12.07 -27.77 12.43
C ASP A 72 12.54 -29.14 12.95
N ILE A 73 13.81 -29.48 12.74
CA ILE A 73 14.42 -30.72 13.26
C ILE A 73 14.37 -30.80 14.79
N SER A 74 14.72 -29.72 15.50
CA SER A 74 14.66 -29.70 16.97
C SER A 74 13.21 -29.80 17.48
N ILE A 75 12.23 -29.21 16.78
CA ILE A 75 10.81 -29.41 17.11
C ILE A 75 10.42 -30.88 16.95
N ASP A 76 10.80 -31.51 15.85
CA ASP A 76 10.41 -32.88 15.52
C ASP A 76 11.06 -33.92 16.45
N ILE A 77 12.33 -33.72 16.81
CA ILE A 77 13.09 -34.70 17.61
C ILE A 77 12.92 -34.48 19.11
N HIS A 78 12.87 -33.22 19.56
CA HIS A 78 12.90 -32.87 20.99
C HIS A 78 11.58 -32.26 21.50
N ASN A 79 10.55 -32.13 20.66
CA ASN A 79 9.30 -31.43 21.00
C ASN A 79 9.57 -30.02 21.56
N LEU A 80 10.54 -29.35 20.94
CA LEU A 80 11.10 -28.09 21.40
C LEU A 80 10.02 -27.02 21.57
N LYS A 81 10.06 -26.30 22.69
CA LYS A 81 9.11 -25.21 22.99
C LYS A 81 9.75 -23.84 23.07
N GLU A 82 11.07 -23.75 23.02
CA GLU A 82 11.78 -22.49 23.27
C GLU A 82 13.08 -22.38 22.45
N VAL A 83 13.27 -21.20 21.83
CA VAL A 83 14.46 -20.87 21.03
C VAL A 83 15.09 -19.59 21.57
N TRP A 84 16.41 -19.61 21.74
CA TRP A 84 17.21 -18.46 22.18
C TRP A 84 18.07 -17.98 21.02
N LEU A 85 17.87 -16.73 20.60
CA LEU A 85 18.70 -16.04 19.62
C LEU A 85 19.72 -15.17 20.36
N ILE A 86 21.00 -15.45 20.15
CA ILE A 86 22.08 -14.78 20.86
C ILE A 86 23.07 -14.20 19.86
N ASP A 87 23.09 -12.87 19.77
CA ASP A 87 24.12 -12.13 19.07
C ASP A 87 25.27 -11.77 20.01
N HIS A 88 26.38 -11.29 19.46
CA HIS A 88 27.53 -10.88 20.26
C HIS A 88 28.20 -9.61 19.77
N GLN A 89 28.95 -9.00 20.67
CA GLN A 89 29.84 -7.88 20.38
C GLN A 89 30.95 -8.26 19.41
N ASP A 90 31.33 -7.31 18.56
CA ASP A 90 32.41 -7.43 17.58
C ASP A 90 32.17 -8.56 16.56
N CYS A 91 30.98 -8.56 15.94
CA CYS A 91 30.54 -9.64 15.05
C CYS A 91 31.03 -9.47 13.61
N GLY A 92 31.88 -10.40 13.15
CA GLY A 92 32.43 -10.39 11.79
C GLY A 92 31.37 -10.48 10.68
N ALA A 93 30.23 -11.15 10.93
CA ALA A 93 29.15 -11.24 9.96
C ALA A 93 28.50 -9.88 9.69
N TYR A 94 28.27 -9.09 10.75
CA TYR A 94 27.72 -7.73 10.64
C TYR A 94 28.70 -6.80 9.93
N LYS A 95 29.99 -6.87 10.28
CA LYS A 95 31.03 -6.07 9.61
C LYS A 95 31.17 -6.37 8.12
N LYS A 96 30.98 -7.62 7.72
CA LYS A 96 31.07 -8.05 6.32
C LYS A 96 29.86 -7.63 5.50
N LEU A 97 28.67 -7.66 6.10
CA LEU A 97 27.39 -7.54 5.38
C LEU A 97 26.75 -6.16 5.45
N LEU A 98 27.13 -5.34 6.43
CA LEU A 98 26.59 -4.00 6.61
C LEU A 98 27.64 -2.94 6.28
N PRO A 99 27.23 -1.75 5.78
CA PRO A 99 28.15 -0.63 5.54
C PRO A 99 28.95 -0.24 6.78
N GLU A 100 30.16 0.30 6.61
CA GLU A 100 31.00 0.77 7.73
C GLU A 100 30.31 1.82 8.61
N THR A 101 29.43 2.64 8.03
CA THR A 101 28.61 3.64 8.74
C THR A 101 27.62 3.05 9.74
N CYS A 102 27.34 1.75 9.65
CA CYS A 102 26.54 1.01 10.61
C CYS A 102 27.37 0.55 11.84
N GLN A 103 28.70 0.62 11.80
CA GLN A 103 29.55 0.04 12.85
C GLN A 103 29.71 0.96 14.07
N ASP A 104 29.41 2.25 13.95
CA ASP A 104 29.52 3.24 15.05
C ASP A 104 28.51 3.00 16.20
N ASN A 105 27.49 2.15 16.00
CA ASN A 105 26.50 1.80 17.01
C ASN A 105 26.09 0.31 16.93
N GLU A 106 27.09 -0.57 16.88
CA GLU A 106 26.96 -2.03 16.71
C GLU A 106 25.84 -2.65 17.57
N LYS A 107 25.85 -2.43 18.90
CA LYS A 107 24.83 -2.98 19.81
C LYS A 107 23.40 -2.67 19.38
N SER A 108 23.15 -1.45 18.91
CA SER A 108 21.80 -1.04 18.48
C SER A 108 21.33 -1.79 17.24
N ILE A 109 22.25 -2.06 16.31
CA ILE A 109 21.95 -2.78 15.07
C ILE A 109 21.74 -4.26 15.33
N HIS A 110 22.58 -4.85 16.19
CA HIS A 110 22.36 -6.20 16.69
C HIS A 110 20.99 -6.34 17.35
N TYR A 111 20.61 -5.39 18.22
CA TYR A 111 19.30 -5.41 18.84
C TYR A 111 18.16 -5.31 17.81
N GLN A 112 18.29 -4.44 16.81
CA GLN A 112 17.30 -4.32 15.74
C GLN A 112 17.11 -5.64 14.99
N HIS A 113 18.18 -6.30 14.57
CA HIS A 113 18.08 -7.58 13.86
C HIS A 113 17.63 -8.73 14.77
N LEU A 114 18.05 -8.77 16.03
CA LEU A 114 17.50 -9.70 17.04
C LEU A 114 15.99 -9.52 17.17
N HIS A 115 15.51 -8.27 17.25
CA HIS A 115 14.09 -7.97 17.35
C HIS A 115 13.32 -8.35 16.07
N ASN A 116 13.84 -8.03 14.89
CA ASN A 116 13.25 -8.44 13.62
C ASN A 116 13.20 -9.97 13.50
N SER A 117 14.26 -10.66 13.96
CA SER A 117 14.30 -12.13 14.00
C SER A 117 13.27 -12.71 14.95
N PHE A 118 13.08 -12.08 16.12
CA PHE A 118 12.04 -12.46 17.07
C PHE A 118 10.66 -12.40 16.42
N ILE A 119 10.35 -11.32 15.71
CA ILE A 119 9.08 -11.17 15.00
C ILE A 119 8.96 -12.25 13.92
N PHE A 120 9.97 -12.39 13.05
CA PHE A 120 9.99 -13.37 11.98
C PHE A 120 9.76 -14.81 12.49
N LEU A 121 10.42 -15.20 13.59
CA LEU A 121 10.23 -16.52 14.18
C LEU A 121 8.90 -16.65 14.90
N LYS A 122 8.36 -15.59 15.49
CA LYS A 122 7.03 -15.62 16.15
C LYS A 122 5.91 -15.78 15.15
N ASP A 123 6.01 -15.14 14.00
CA ASP A 123 5.03 -15.26 12.92
C ASP A 123 5.04 -16.69 12.34
N ARG A 124 6.25 -17.24 12.15
CA ARG A 124 6.41 -18.59 11.59
C ARG A 124 6.12 -19.71 12.60
N TYR A 125 6.47 -19.52 13.87
CA TYR A 125 6.32 -20.50 14.94
C TYR A 125 5.58 -19.91 16.16
N PRO A 126 4.25 -19.67 16.07
CA PRO A 126 3.51 -18.96 17.11
C PRO A 126 3.57 -19.60 18.51
N LYS A 127 3.74 -20.93 18.55
CA LYS A 127 3.78 -21.71 19.79
C LYS A 127 5.15 -21.73 20.47
N LEU A 128 6.24 -21.37 19.77
CA LEU A 128 7.58 -21.34 20.35
C LEU A 128 7.76 -20.11 21.22
N LYS A 129 8.32 -20.26 22.42
CA LYS A 129 8.87 -19.14 23.19
C LYS A 129 10.18 -18.70 22.53
N ILE A 130 10.32 -17.41 22.25
CA ILE A 130 11.54 -16.87 21.65
C ILE A 130 12.17 -15.90 22.64
N LYS A 131 13.44 -16.10 22.95
CA LYS A 131 14.25 -15.15 23.74
C LYS A 131 15.35 -14.58 22.86
N ILE A 132 15.63 -13.29 23.03
CA ILE A 132 16.71 -12.60 22.34
C ILE A 132 17.71 -12.07 23.36
N MET A 133 19.00 -12.25 23.09
CA MET A 133 20.09 -11.85 23.99
C MET A 133 21.25 -11.28 23.19
N TYR A 134 22.07 -10.48 23.85
CA TYR A 134 23.32 -9.95 23.33
C TYR A 134 24.47 -10.25 24.29
N GLU A 135 25.51 -10.92 23.81
CA GLU A 135 26.67 -11.32 24.59
C GLU A 135 27.85 -10.35 24.38
N TYR A 136 28.40 -9.85 25.48
CA TYR A 136 29.64 -9.08 25.46
C TYR A 136 30.85 -10.01 25.46
N LEU A 137 31.99 -9.57 24.91
CA LEU A 137 33.20 -10.41 24.84
C LEU A 137 33.76 -10.82 26.22
N ASN A 138 33.40 -10.09 27.28
CA ASN A 138 33.76 -10.44 28.66
C ASN A 138 32.89 -11.57 29.24
N GLY A 139 31.88 -12.06 28.49
CA GLY A 139 30.96 -13.13 28.90
C GLY A 139 29.68 -12.65 29.59
N ASP A 140 29.46 -11.35 29.72
CA ASP A 140 28.19 -10.83 30.22
C ASP A 140 27.09 -11.00 29.17
N LEU A 141 25.90 -11.42 29.59
CA LEU A 141 24.73 -11.58 28.72
C LEU A 141 23.67 -10.52 29.01
N LEU A 142 23.27 -9.80 27.98
CA LEU A 142 22.17 -8.85 28.05
C LEU A 142 20.90 -9.50 27.51
N TYR A 143 19.93 -9.76 28.38
CA TYR A 143 18.62 -10.28 28.03
C TYR A 143 17.62 -9.14 27.80
N PHE A 144 16.90 -9.19 26.68
CA PHE A 144 15.86 -8.21 26.38
C PHE A 144 14.48 -8.81 26.68
N HIS A 145 13.74 -8.17 27.58
CA HIS A 145 12.39 -8.58 27.95
C HIS A 145 11.43 -7.40 27.93
N LYS A 146 10.50 -7.40 26.97
CA LYS A 146 9.59 -6.26 26.72
C LYS A 146 10.41 -4.98 26.54
N ASP A 147 10.16 -3.96 27.36
CA ASP A 147 10.85 -2.67 27.33
C ASP A 147 12.05 -2.61 28.30
N LYS A 148 12.51 -3.76 28.83
CA LYS A 148 13.61 -3.83 29.81
C LYS A 148 14.82 -4.58 29.25
N GLU A 149 16.00 -4.06 29.56
CA GLU A 149 17.28 -4.76 29.44
C GLU A 149 17.65 -5.34 30.82
N ILE A 150 18.04 -6.61 30.87
CA ILE A 150 18.48 -7.29 32.10
C ILE A 150 19.88 -7.83 31.84
N LEU A 151 20.88 -7.38 32.61
CA LEU A 151 22.24 -7.89 32.46
C LEU A 151 22.46 -9.07 33.40
N LEU A 152 23.02 -10.13 32.84
CA LEU A 152 23.46 -11.32 33.52
C LEU A 152 24.98 -11.29 33.58
N LYS A 153 25.53 -11.02 34.76
CA LYS A 153 26.98 -11.07 34.99
C LYS A 153 27.34 -12.47 35.43
N ASN A 154 28.12 -13.20 34.62
CA ASN A 154 28.46 -14.60 34.90
C ASN A 154 27.25 -15.50 35.23
N GLY A 155 26.07 -15.24 34.65
CA GLY A 155 24.84 -15.99 34.93
C GLY A 155 24.04 -15.53 36.16
N GLU A 156 24.49 -14.51 36.90
CA GLU A 156 23.74 -13.88 37.99
C GLU A 156 23.00 -12.63 37.50
N ILE A 157 21.75 -12.45 37.93
CA ILE A 157 20.90 -11.33 37.50
C ILE A 157 21.30 -10.06 38.23
N ASP A 158 21.76 -9.06 37.47
CA ASP A 158 22.00 -7.70 37.95
C ASP A 158 20.83 -6.79 37.52
N PHE A 159 20.01 -6.37 38.50
CA PHE A 159 18.84 -5.52 38.28
C PHE A 159 19.18 -4.01 38.23
N ASP A 160 20.42 -3.60 38.52
CA ASP A 160 20.79 -2.19 38.71
C ASP A 160 21.10 -1.42 37.41
N ILE A 161 20.67 -1.92 36.24
CA ILE A 161 20.91 -1.24 34.97
C ILE A 161 19.70 -0.42 34.54
N TYR A 162 19.68 0.84 35.00
CA TYR A 162 18.88 1.90 34.38
C TYR A 162 19.66 2.58 33.25
N LYS A 163 19.16 2.48 32.01
CA LYS A 163 19.52 3.43 30.93
C LYS A 163 18.28 3.90 30.15
N ASP A 164 17.70 4.99 30.65
CA ASP A 164 16.60 5.78 30.07
C ASP A 164 16.95 6.56 28.79
N LYS A 165 18.17 6.40 28.24
CA LYS A 165 18.62 7.16 27.06
C LYS A 165 18.61 6.40 25.75
N TYR A 166 18.74 5.07 25.75
CA TYR A 166 18.79 4.27 24.51
C TYR A 166 17.39 3.74 24.11
N VAL A 167 16.54 3.43 25.10
CA VAL A 167 15.15 2.99 24.86
C VAL A 167 14.29 4.10 24.25
N LYS A 168 14.54 5.39 24.57
CA LYS A 168 13.78 6.53 24.01
C LYS A 168 13.98 6.74 22.50
N TYR A 169 15.13 6.33 21.96
CA TYR A 169 15.39 6.41 20.51
C TYR A 169 14.87 5.16 19.75
N ILE A 170 14.71 4.02 20.42
CA ILE A 170 14.37 2.73 19.77
C ILE A 170 12.89 2.33 19.98
N THR A 171 12.21 2.85 21.01
CA THR A 171 10.75 2.67 21.21
C THR A 171 9.88 3.63 20.42
N LYS A 172 10.47 4.56 19.66
CA LYS A 172 9.79 5.07 18.45
C LYS A 172 9.86 4.00 17.37
N ARG A 173 9.16 2.90 17.64
CA ARG A 173 8.44 2.13 16.64
C ARG A 173 7.79 3.20 15.77
N GLN A 174 8.26 3.44 14.54
CA GLN A 174 7.24 3.58 13.51
C GLN A 174 6.60 2.19 13.53
N LYS A 175 5.61 2.00 14.41
CA LYS A 175 4.62 0.95 14.19
C LYS A 175 4.26 1.17 12.74
N SER A 176 4.52 0.17 11.90
CA SER A 176 4.05 0.25 10.53
C SER A 176 2.58 0.69 10.64
N PRO A 177 2.18 1.76 9.95
CA PRO A 177 0.83 2.27 10.07
C PRO A 177 -0.17 1.10 9.95
N TYR A 178 -1.32 1.20 10.63
CA TYR A 178 -2.25 0.07 10.73
C TYR A 178 -2.49 -0.64 9.40
N HIS A 179 -2.63 0.10 8.31
CA HIS A 179 -2.90 -0.43 6.97
C HIS A 179 -1.78 -1.29 6.35
N HIS A 180 -0.61 -1.38 6.99
CA HIS A 180 0.41 -2.37 6.65
C HIS A 180 0.16 -3.65 7.47
N GLY A 181 -0.26 -4.71 6.78
CA GLY A 181 -0.41 -6.04 7.35
C GLY A 181 0.93 -6.65 7.76
N GLU A 182 0.90 -7.52 8.77
CA GLU A 182 2.09 -8.25 9.23
C GLU A 182 2.58 -9.26 8.17
N ASP A 183 1.69 -9.69 7.28
CA ASP A 183 1.95 -10.52 6.09
C ASP A 183 2.60 -9.75 4.92
N GLY A 184 2.80 -8.43 5.06
CA GLY A 184 3.34 -7.56 4.02
C GLY A 184 2.31 -7.11 2.97
N LEU A 185 1.03 -7.47 3.15
CA LEU A 185 -0.09 -6.98 2.36
C LEU A 185 -0.64 -5.68 2.95
N PHE A 186 -1.44 -4.95 2.17
CA PHE A 186 -2.15 -3.76 2.65
C PHE A 186 -3.59 -4.10 3.06
N ARG A 187 -4.14 -3.29 3.97
CA ARG A 187 -5.52 -3.41 4.47
C ARG A 187 -6.19 -2.04 4.62
N ASN A 188 -7.52 -2.04 4.60
CA ASN A 188 -8.35 -0.86 4.68
C ASN A 188 -8.26 -0.15 6.04
N PRO A 189 -8.84 1.07 6.17
CA PRO A 189 -8.92 1.77 7.45
C PRO A 189 -9.55 0.90 8.54
N LYS A 190 -9.07 1.06 9.78
CA LYS A 190 -9.49 0.24 10.91
C LYS A 190 -11.01 0.30 11.10
N GLY A 191 -11.65 -0.87 11.16
CA GLY A 191 -13.09 -1.00 11.37
C GLY A 191 -13.92 -1.01 10.09
N THR A 192 -13.27 -0.93 8.92
CA THR A 192 -13.92 -1.06 7.61
C THR A 192 -13.63 -2.45 7.02
N PRO A 193 -14.43 -2.92 6.04
CA PRO A 193 -14.24 -4.25 5.45
C PRO A 193 -12.90 -4.39 4.73
N ASP A 194 -12.23 -5.52 4.94
CA ASP A 194 -11.05 -5.93 4.19
C ASP A 194 -11.41 -6.96 3.13
N MET A 195 -10.80 -6.84 1.95
CA MET A 195 -10.94 -7.85 0.90
C MET A 195 -10.03 -9.04 1.22
N HIS A 196 -10.62 -10.21 1.34
CA HIS A 196 -9.92 -11.48 1.49
C HIS A 196 -10.15 -12.34 0.23
N ASP A 197 -9.27 -13.30 -0.04
CA ASP A 197 -9.41 -14.27 -1.15
C ASP A 197 -10.54 -15.30 -0.90
N ASP A 198 -11.62 -14.89 -0.23
CA ASP A 198 -12.80 -15.71 -0.05
C ASP A 198 -13.46 -15.89 -1.41
N ILE A 199 -13.29 -17.10 -1.96
CA ILE A 199 -13.83 -17.53 -3.25
C ILE A 199 -15.36 -17.65 -3.12
N THR A 200 -16.03 -16.51 -3.08
CA THR A 200 -17.45 -16.48 -3.46
C THR A 200 -17.50 -16.83 -4.94
N PRO A 201 -18.24 -17.87 -5.37
CA PRO A 201 -18.21 -18.30 -6.76
C PRO A 201 -18.65 -17.18 -7.70
N TRP A 202 -17.69 -16.52 -8.36
CA TRP A 202 -17.98 -15.50 -9.36
C TRP A 202 -18.65 -16.16 -10.56
N SER A 203 -19.94 -15.93 -10.72
CA SER A 203 -20.69 -16.45 -11.88
C SER A 203 -20.42 -15.58 -13.11
N PHE A 204 -19.39 -15.92 -13.88
CA PHE A 204 -19.05 -15.28 -15.15
C PHE A 204 -20.26 -15.22 -16.10
N TRP A 205 -21.09 -16.26 -16.12
CA TRP A 205 -22.26 -16.33 -17.00
C TRP A 205 -23.38 -15.35 -16.59
N LYS A 206 -23.64 -15.20 -15.28
CA LYS A 206 -24.58 -14.18 -14.77
C LYS A 206 -24.07 -12.78 -15.09
N PHE A 207 -22.77 -12.53 -14.86
CA PHE A 207 -22.14 -11.25 -15.20
C PHE A 207 -22.27 -10.92 -16.69
N TYR A 208 -21.92 -11.87 -17.55
CA TYR A 208 -22.02 -11.72 -19.00
C TYR A 208 -23.46 -11.43 -19.46
N LYS A 209 -24.45 -12.15 -18.92
CA LYS A 209 -25.87 -11.91 -19.22
C LYS A 209 -26.37 -10.55 -18.75
N GLY A 210 -26.07 -10.17 -17.51
CA GLY A 210 -26.46 -8.87 -16.95
C GLY A 210 -25.88 -7.71 -17.76
N LYS A 211 -24.59 -7.80 -18.09
CA LYS A 211 -23.90 -6.84 -18.95
C LYS A 211 -24.55 -6.69 -20.33
N ASN A 212 -24.82 -7.81 -21.01
CA ASN A 212 -25.43 -7.75 -22.35
C ASN A 212 -26.85 -7.18 -22.30
N LYS A 213 -27.62 -7.46 -21.25
CA LYS A 213 -28.94 -6.87 -21.03
C LYS A 213 -28.86 -5.35 -20.89
N LEU A 214 -27.92 -4.83 -20.10
CA LEU A 214 -27.73 -3.39 -19.92
C LEU A 214 -27.37 -2.70 -21.25
N LEU A 215 -26.42 -3.27 -22.00
CA LEU A 215 -26.01 -2.71 -23.29
C LEU A 215 -27.12 -2.78 -24.36
N SER A 216 -28.02 -3.77 -24.27
CA SER A 216 -29.14 -3.91 -25.21
C SER A 216 -30.21 -2.81 -25.05
N ASN A 217 -30.27 -2.13 -23.90
CA ASN A 217 -31.18 -1.02 -23.67
C ASN A 217 -30.71 0.30 -24.32
N GLY A 218 -29.56 0.27 -25.00
CA GLY A 218 -28.99 1.41 -25.72
C GLY A 218 -28.07 2.28 -24.86
N PHE A 219 -27.17 3.00 -25.53
CA PHE A 219 -26.30 4.01 -24.94
C PHE A 219 -26.80 5.41 -25.37
N PRO A 220 -27.07 6.32 -24.42
CA PRO A 220 -27.52 7.67 -24.73
C PRO A 220 -26.40 8.44 -25.43
N GLN A 221 -26.57 8.69 -26.73
CA GLN A 221 -25.58 9.41 -27.54
C GLN A 221 -25.27 10.82 -27.00
N SER A 222 -26.20 11.42 -26.25
CA SER A 222 -26.01 12.71 -25.58
C SER A 222 -25.04 12.67 -24.40
N HIS A 223 -24.57 11.49 -23.97
CA HIS A 223 -23.60 11.34 -22.88
C HIS A 223 -22.16 11.65 -23.30
N VAL A 224 -21.85 11.57 -24.60
CA VAL A 224 -20.53 11.90 -25.16
C VAL A 224 -20.72 13.08 -26.11
N ILE A 225 -19.91 14.13 -25.95
CA ILE A 225 -19.89 15.21 -26.95
C ILE A 225 -19.03 14.82 -28.15
N SER A 226 -19.25 15.46 -29.28
CA SER A 226 -18.46 15.17 -30.48
C SER A 226 -16.97 15.50 -30.26
N SER A 227 -16.06 14.75 -30.88
CA SER A 227 -14.62 15.04 -30.80
C SER A 227 -14.27 16.47 -31.23
N GLN A 228 -14.99 17.00 -32.23
CA GLN A 228 -14.81 18.39 -32.65
C GLN A 228 -15.17 19.37 -31.55
N GLU A 229 -16.32 19.18 -30.89
CA GLU A 229 -16.77 20.03 -29.78
C GLU A 229 -15.81 19.92 -28.58
N ALA A 230 -15.36 18.70 -28.24
CA ALA A 230 -14.40 18.47 -27.16
C ALA A 230 -13.07 19.20 -27.41
N LEU A 231 -12.55 19.16 -28.64
CA LEU A 231 -11.31 19.85 -29.02
C LEU A 231 -11.47 21.38 -29.05
N ILE A 232 -12.66 21.90 -29.38
CA ILE A 232 -12.94 23.34 -29.30
C ILE A 232 -12.92 23.79 -27.84
N GLN A 233 -13.70 23.13 -26.97
CA GLN A 233 -13.76 23.48 -25.55
C GLN A 233 -12.39 23.35 -24.86
N LEU A 234 -11.61 22.32 -25.20
CA LEU A 234 -10.26 22.11 -24.69
C LEU A 234 -9.33 23.28 -25.04
N LYS A 235 -9.47 23.87 -26.24
CA LYS A 235 -8.65 25.01 -26.70
C LYS A 235 -9.10 26.35 -26.13
N GLU A 236 -10.41 26.55 -25.94
CA GLU A 236 -10.97 27.83 -25.50
C GLU A 236 -10.84 28.03 -23.98
N ILE A 237 -10.97 26.96 -23.21
CA ILE A 237 -10.86 26.98 -21.75
C ILE A 237 -9.43 26.57 -21.40
N ASN A 238 -8.56 27.50 -21.00
CA ASN A 238 -7.15 27.18 -20.70
C ASN A 238 -6.91 26.66 -19.27
N GLN A 239 -7.80 27.02 -18.35
CA GLN A 239 -7.83 26.55 -16.96
C GLN A 239 -9.20 25.93 -16.70
N GLY A 240 -9.24 24.67 -16.33
CA GLY A 240 -10.48 23.92 -16.22
C GLY A 240 -10.29 22.42 -16.19
N ILE A 241 -11.41 21.70 -16.15
CA ILE A 241 -11.45 20.25 -16.02
C ILE A 241 -12.14 19.67 -17.24
N THR A 242 -11.52 18.67 -17.85
CA THR A 242 -12.09 17.88 -18.94
C THR A 242 -12.31 16.45 -18.48
N TRP A 243 -13.53 15.91 -18.62
CA TRP A 243 -13.80 14.51 -18.31
C TRP A 243 -13.58 13.63 -19.54
N LEU A 244 -12.60 12.72 -19.49
CA LEU A 244 -12.26 11.82 -20.60
C LEU A 244 -12.95 10.44 -20.49
N GLY A 245 -13.80 10.28 -19.47
CA GLY A 245 -14.54 9.07 -19.16
C GLY A 245 -13.95 8.30 -17.99
N HIS A 246 -14.81 7.53 -17.33
CA HIS A 246 -14.51 6.73 -16.13
C HIS A 246 -13.93 7.61 -15.00
N ALA A 247 -12.73 7.29 -14.50
CA ALA A 247 -11.98 8.10 -13.53
C ALA A 247 -10.92 9.00 -14.21
N THR A 248 -10.89 9.06 -15.54
CA THR A 248 -9.90 9.85 -16.28
C THR A 248 -10.33 11.29 -16.46
N PHE A 249 -9.65 12.21 -15.76
CA PHE A 249 -9.82 13.65 -15.91
C PHE A 249 -8.51 14.30 -16.30
N LEU A 250 -8.59 15.28 -17.20
CA LEU A 250 -7.54 16.25 -17.42
C LEU A 250 -7.88 17.52 -16.62
N ILE A 251 -7.09 17.78 -15.58
CA ILE A 251 -7.22 18.94 -14.70
C ILE A 251 -6.12 19.92 -15.08
N ARG A 252 -6.50 21.12 -15.50
CA ARG A 252 -5.57 22.17 -15.94
C ARG A 252 -5.69 23.35 -15.01
N LEU A 253 -4.66 23.60 -14.22
CA LEU A 253 -4.69 24.60 -13.17
C LEU A 253 -3.31 25.22 -13.02
N GLU A 254 -3.22 26.55 -12.97
CA GLU A 254 -1.99 27.28 -12.68
C GLU A 254 -0.81 26.96 -13.63
N GLY A 255 -1.15 26.58 -14.88
CA GLY A 255 -0.19 26.20 -15.93
C GLY A 255 0.21 24.73 -15.92
N ILE A 256 -0.34 23.91 -15.03
CA ILE A 256 -0.02 22.49 -14.88
C ILE A 256 -1.17 21.62 -15.38
N ASN A 257 -0.83 20.63 -16.21
CA ASN A 257 -1.77 19.66 -16.75
C ASN A 257 -1.62 18.32 -15.99
N ILE A 258 -2.61 18.00 -15.17
CA ILE A 258 -2.68 16.80 -14.35
C ILE A 258 -3.66 15.82 -14.98
N LEU A 259 -3.26 14.55 -15.14
CA LEU A 259 -4.11 13.48 -15.63
C LEU A 259 -4.35 12.45 -14.52
N THR A 260 -5.60 12.10 -14.26
CA THR A 260 -5.95 11.12 -13.21
C THR A 260 -6.30 9.77 -13.82
N ASP A 261 -5.90 8.66 -13.18
CA ASP A 261 -6.27 7.28 -13.51
C ASP A 261 -6.50 7.03 -15.00
N PRO A 262 -5.46 7.21 -15.85
CA PRO A 262 -5.67 7.32 -17.27
C PRO A 262 -5.95 5.98 -17.91
N ILE A 263 -7.20 5.79 -18.34
CA ILE A 263 -7.63 4.72 -19.22
C ILE A 263 -8.21 5.32 -20.50
N LEU A 264 -7.44 5.24 -21.58
CA LEU A 264 -7.84 5.74 -22.90
C LEU A 264 -7.92 4.61 -23.94
N THR A 265 -7.70 3.36 -23.52
CA THR A 265 -7.96 2.17 -24.32
C THR A 265 -9.45 1.82 -24.35
N ASN A 266 -9.80 0.98 -25.33
CA ASN A 266 -11.16 0.49 -25.54
C ASN A 266 -11.54 -0.70 -24.63
N LYS A 267 -10.62 -1.18 -23.78
CA LYS A 267 -10.84 -2.33 -22.90
C LYS A 267 -10.16 -2.12 -21.56
N SER A 268 -10.90 -2.25 -20.47
CA SER A 268 -10.36 -2.41 -19.11
C SER A 268 -10.23 -3.89 -18.79
N GLY A 269 -9.01 -4.42 -18.76
CA GLY A 269 -8.70 -5.79 -18.34
C GLY A 269 -7.70 -6.50 -19.25
N PRO A 270 -7.22 -7.70 -18.85
CA PRO A 270 -6.35 -8.50 -19.70
C PRO A 270 -7.07 -8.83 -21.03
N ILE A 271 -6.31 -8.92 -22.13
CA ILE A 271 -6.79 -8.85 -23.53
C ILE A 271 -8.06 -9.68 -23.83
N ILE A 272 -8.22 -10.83 -23.15
CA ILE A 272 -9.31 -11.80 -23.34
C ILE A 272 -10.50 -11.57 -22.37
N PHE A 273 -10.30 -10.93 -21.21
CA PHE A 273 -11.30 -10.87 -20.12
C PHE A 273 -11.73 -9.45 -19.70
N GLY A 274 -11.40 -8.41 -20.48
CA GLY A 274 -11.70 -7.02 -20.13
C GLY A 274 -13.10 -6.48 -20.49
N ALA A 275 -13.58 -5.53 -19.69
CA ALA A 275 -14.76 -4.73 -20.00
C ALA A 275 -14.49 -3.81 -21.21
N LYS A 276 -15.26 -3.98 -22.29
CA LYS A 276 -15.19 -3.10 -23.47
C LYS A 276 -15.84 -1.76 -23.14
N ARG A 277 -15.15 -0.67 -23.49
CA ARG A 277 -15.65 0.70 -23.49
C ARG A 277 -16.85 0.82 -24.43
N TYR A 278 -17.95 1.41 -23.97
CA TYR A 278 -19.12 1.69 -24.81
C TYR A 278 -19.30 3.17 -25.14
N ALA A 279 -18.71 4.07 -24.36
CA ALA A 279 -18.64 5.49 -24.66
C ALA A 279 -17.37 5.79 -25.45
N GLU A 280 -17.50 6.27 -26.69
CA GLU A 280 -16.34 6.59 -27.53
C GLU A 280 -15.42 7.62 -26.87
N MET A 281 -14.12 7.47 -27.08
CA MET A 281 -13.14 8.39 -26.53
C MET A 281 -13.21 9.74 -27.29
N PRO A 282 -13.50 10.85 -26.60
CA PRO A 282 -13.78 12.13 -27.26
C PRO A 282 -12.51 12.82 -27.77
N ILE A 283 -11.37 12.61 -27.10
CA ILE A 283 -10.08 13.25 -27.41
C ILE A 283 -9.00 12.17 -27.47
N GLU A 284 -8.23 12.11 -28.56
CA GLU A 284 -7.12 11.18 -28.69
C GLU A 284 -5.89 11.64 -27.89
N ILE A 285 -5.02 10.70 -27.49
CA ILE A 285 -3.78 10.99 -26.72
C ILE A 285 -2.90 12.03 -27.43
N LYS A 286 -2.83 11.98 -28.77
CA LYS A 286 -2.07 12.92 -29.59
C LYS A 286 -2.57 14.36 -29.44
N ASP A 287 -3.88 14.55 -29.20
CA ASP A 287 -4.55 15.85 -29.16
C ASP A 287 -4.65 16.42 -27.74
N LEU A 288 -4.30 15.64 -26.71
CA LEU A 288 -4.14 16.16 -25.36
C LEU A 288 -3.05 17.26 -25.32
N PRO A 289 -3.08 18.20 -24.37
CA PRO A 289 -1.93 19.06 -24.12
C PRO A 289 -0.72 18.23 -23.61
N LYS A 290 0.40 18.91 -23.37
CA LYS A 290 1.51 18.32 -22.63
C LYS A 290 1.00 17.91 -21.25
N ILE A 291 1.29 16.69 -20.80
CA ILE A 291 0.94 16.23 -19.45
C ILE A 291 2.17 16.37 -18.56
N ASP A 292 2.02 17.06 -17.44
CA ASP A 292 3.11 17.31 -16.49
C ASP A 292 3.09 16.31 -15.35
N LEU A 293 1.88 15.92 -14.90
CA LEU A 293 1.68 15.02 -13.78
C LEU A 293 0.59 13.99 -14.07
N ILE A 294 0.83 12.74 -13.67
CA ILE A 294 -0.16 11.66 -13.66
C ILE A 294 -0.36 11.19 -12.23
N LEU A 295 -1.61 11.06 -11.81
CA LEU A 295 -2.01 10.49 -10.53
C LEU A 295 -2.67 9.14 -10.76
N ILE A 296 -2.21 8.10 -10.08
CA ILE A 296 -2.76 6.74 -10.19
C ILE A 296 -3.19 6.27 -8.79
N THR A 297 -4.48 6.06 -8.58
CA THR A 297 -5.05 5.77 -7.26
C THR A 297 -4.81 4.35 -6.78
N HIS A 298 -4.79 3.37 -7.68
CA HIS A 298 -4.56 1.95 -7.38
C HIS A 298 -4.34 1.14 -8.67
N THR A 299 -4.23 -0.18 -8.55
CA THR A 299 -3.75 -1.03 -9.67
C THR A 299 -4.83 -1.67 -10.55
N HIS A 300 -6.14 -1.49 -10.32
CA HIS A 300 -7.13 -2.14 -11.18
C HIS A 300 -7.02 -1.68 -12.64
N TYR A 301 -7.45 -2.55 -13.55
CA TYR A 301 -7.24 -2.34 -14.99
C TYR A 301 -7.97 -1.13 -15.56
N ASP A 302 -9.03 -0.66 -14.92
CA ASP A 302 -9.79 0.54 -15.26
C ASP A 302 -9.22 1.83 -14.69
N HIS A 303 -8.17 1.76 -13.86
CA HIS A 303 -7.48 2.92 -13.30
C HIS A 303 -6.00 2.96 -13.69
N LEU A 304 -5.41 1.80 -13.98
CA LEU A 304 -4.02 1.63 -14.42
C LEU A 304 -3.96 0.90 -15.77
N ASP A 305 -3.98 1.68 -16.85
CA ASP A 305 -3.86 1.19 -18.23
C ASP A 305 -2.46 1.44 -18.80
N LEU A 306 -1.64 0.38 -18.82
CA LEU A 306 -0.24 0.45 -19.29
C LEU A 306 -0.11 0.97 -20.73
N PRO A 307 -0.93 0.54 -21.71
CA PRO A 307 -0.84 1.06 -23.07
C PRO A 307 -1.14 2.56 -23.18
N THR A 308 -2.03 3.10 -22.36
CA THR A 308 -2.28 4.55 -22.28
C THR A 308 -1.07 5.26 -21.70
N LEU A 309 -0.53 4.76 -20.57
CA LEU A 309 0.64 5.37 -19.94
C LEU A 309 1.87 5.37 -20.84
N GLU A 310 2.16 4.25 -21.53
CA GLU A 310 3.28 4.16 -22.49
C GLU A 310 3.20 5.26 -23.54
N LYS A 311 2.03 5.44 -24.17
CA LYS A 311 1.82 6.50 -25.18
C LYS A 311 1.93 7.90 -24.62
N ILE A 312 1.47 8.13 -23.39
CA ILE A 312 1.56 9.44 -22.74
C ILE A 312 3.03 9.75 -22.40
N VAL A 313 3.78 8.81 -21.84
CA VAL A 313 5.20 8.97 -21.50
C VAL A 313 6.05 9.12 -22.77
N GLU A 314 5.72 8.40 -23.84
CA GLU A 314 6.37 8.58 -25.14
C GLU A 314 6.23 10.01 -25.67
N LYS A 315 5.03 10.58 -25.54
CA LYS A 315 4.73 11.96 -25.93
C LYS A 315 5.30 13.00 -24.96
N ASN A 316 5.43 12.69 -23.68
CA ASN A 316 5.80 13.62 -22.61
C ASN A 316 6.99 13.07 -21.79
N LYS A 317 8.22 13.29 -22.27
CA LYS A 317 9.43 12.71 -21.65
C LYS A 317 9.71 13.17 -20.21
N ASP A 318 9.18 14.33 -19.82
CA ASP A 318 9.37 14.91 -18.49
C ASP A 318 8.19 14.69 -17.54
N VAL A 319 7.21 13.85 -17.91
CA VAL A 319 6.03 13.61 -17.06
C VAL A 319 6.42 12.93 -15.74
N HIS A 320 5.81 13.37 -14.65
CA HIS A 320 5.92 12.72 -13.34
C HIS A 320 4.68 11.85 -13.09
N ILE A 321 4.87 10.71 -12.44
CA ILE A 321 3.78 9.83 -11.99
C ILE A 321 3.84 9.74 -10.47
N ILE A 322 2.73 9.99 -9.80
CA ILE A 322 2.60 9.76 -8.35
C ILE A 322 1.58 8.65 -8.11
N THR A 323 1.97 7.69 -7.28
CA THR A 323 1.19 6.48 -7.00
C THR A 323 1.21 6.15 -5.50
N PRO A 324 0.31 5.28 -5.02
CA PRO A 324 0.52 4.56 -3.77
C PRO A 324 1.76 3.66 -3.78
N LEU A 325 2.15 3.18 -2.60
CA LEU A 325 3.23 2.22 -2.40
C LEU A 325 3.07 0.93 -3.22
N LYS A 326 4.19 0.45 -3.76
CA LYS A 326 4.34 -0.78 -4.56
C LYS A 326 3.49 -0.82 -5.83
N VAL A 327 3.03 0.32 -6.34
CA VAL A 327 2.39 0.42 -7.66
C VAL A 327 3.45 0.50 -8.77
N GLU A 328 4.63 1.05 -8.47
CA GLU A 328 5.77 1.17 -9.39
C GLU A 328 6.18 -0.17 -10.00
N SER A 329 6.08 -1.28 -9.25
CA SER A 329 6.40 -2.62 -9.77
C SER A 329 5.53 -3.07 -10.96
N TYR A 330 4.41 -2.39 -11.20
CA TYR A 330 3.54 -2.64 -12.36
C TYR A 330 3.86 -1.73 -13.55
N LEU A 331 4.76 -0.75 -13.37
CA LEU A 331 5.15 0.24 -14.35
C LEU A 331 6.55 -0.04 -14.93
N GLU A 332 7.17 -1.18 -14.60
CA GLU A 332 8.54 -1.54 -15.03
C GLU A 332 8.72 -1.58 -16.56
N SER A 333 7.65 -1.78 -17.34
CA SER A 333 7.71 -1.72 -18.81
C SER A 333 7.87 -0.30 -19.36
N ILE A 334 7.57 0.72 -18.55
CA ILE A 334 7.56 2.12 -18.93
C ILE A 334 8.92 2.74 -18.61
N ASN A 335 9.76 2.86 -19.62
CA ASN A 335 11.11 3.40 -19.48
C ASN A 335 11.12 4.93 -19.35
N ASN A 336 12.12 5.46 -18.63
CA ASN A 336 12.42 6.89 -18.54
C ASN A 336 11.30 7.76 -17.96
N VAL A 337 10.58 7.27 -16.95
CA VAL A 337 9.57 8.04 -16.23
C VAL A 337 9.97 8.26 -14.77
N LYS A 338 9.62 9.42 -14.22
CA LYS A 338 9.85 9.74 -12.81
C LYS A 338 8.64 9.30 -12.00
N ILE A 339 8.79 8.25 -11.21
CA ILE A 339 7.72 7.70 -10.37
C ILE A 339 8.00 8.08 -8.91
N LYS A 340 6.95 8.50 -8.21
CA LYS A 340 6.99 8.78 -6.77
C LYS A 340 5.89 8.01 -6.06
N GLU A 341 6.28 7.04 -5.25
CA GLU A 341 5.35 6.31 -4.40
C GLU A 341 5.09 7.03 -3.07
N LEU A 342 3.84 7.04 -2.63
CA LEU A 342 3.38 7.60 -1.37
C LEU A 342 2.69 6.54 -0.52
N ASP A 343 2.91 6.65 0.79
CA ASP A 343 2.11 5.96 1.79
C ASP A 343 0.95 6.86 2.28
N TRP A 344 -0.08 6.30 2.92
CA TRP A 344 -1.16 7.10 3.48
C TRP A 344 -0.64 8.18 4.43
N TYR A 345 -1.24 9.35 4.33
CA TYR A 345 -0.90 10.60 5.01
C TYR A 345 0.49 11.15 4.69
N LYS A 346 1.24 10.53 3.77
CA LYS A 346 2.49 11.09 3.24
C LYS A 346 2.18 12.00 2.06
N ASN A 347 3.08 12.96 1.85
CA ASN A 347 2.97 13.93 0.79
C ASN A 347 4.29 14.11 0.06
N THR A 348 4.20 14.72 -1.11
CA THR A 348 5.31 15.21 -1.91
C THR A 348 4.92 16.55 -2.53
N GLU A 349 5.92 17.36 -2.82
CA GLU A 349 5.75 18.58 -3.61
C GLU A 349 5.97 18.25 -5.10
N PHE A 350 5.17 18.87 -5.96
CA PHE A 350 5.33 18.87 -7.41
C PHE A 350 4.98 20.27 -7.93
N ASP A 351 5.99 21.02 -8.39
CA ASP A 351 5.83 22.43 -8.76
C ASP A 351 5.15 23.25 -7.63
N LYS A 352 3.95 23.81 -7.87
CA LYS A 352 3.13 24.56 -6.91
C LYS A 352 2.21 23.68 -6.05
N PHE A 353 2.17 22.37 -6.30
CA PHE A 353 1.23 21.46 -5.67
C PHE A 353 1.88 20.66 -4.55
N LYS A 354 1.24 20.67 -3.39
CA LYS A 354 1.47 19.67 -2.34
C LYS A 354 0.45 18.54 -2.51
N ILE A 355 0.95 17.34 -2.74
CA ILE A 355 0.13 16.16 -3.06
C ILE A 355 0.23 15.18 -1.92
N THR A 356 -0.89 14.93 -1.24
CA THR A 356 -0.99 14.00 -0.11
C THR A 356 -1.83 12.79 -0.49
N LEU A 357 -1.34 11.59 -0.21
CA LEU A 357 -2.16 10.37 -0.35
C LEU A 357 -3.01 10.17 0.90
N LEU A 358 -4.32 10.13 0.76
CA LEU A 358 -5.29 9.86 1.81
C LEU A 358 -5.86 8.43 1.70
N PRO A 359 -6.26 7.82 2.82
CA PRO A 359 -6.89 6.50 2.82
C PRO A 359 -8.22 6.47 2.04
N ALA A 360 -8.54 5.28 1.54
CA ALA A 360 -9.81 4.92 0.92
C ALA A 360 -10.20 3.49 1.33
N ILE A 361 -11.48 3.13 1.15
CA ILE A 361 -11.98 1.76 1.38
C ILE A 361 -12.02 1.06 0.02
N HIS A 362 -10.96 0.33 -0.30
CA HIS A 362 -10.83 -0.38 -1.57
C HIS A 362 -9.84 -1.54 -1.45
N TRP A 363 -9.29 -2.01 -2.56
CA TRP A 363 -8.31 -3.08 -2.64
C TRP A 363 -7.53 -2.98 -3.96
N SER A 364 -6.44 -3.73 -4.10
CA SER A 364 -5.62 -3.74 -5.31
C SER A 364 -5.44 -5.16 -5.82
N ARG A 365 -5.60 -5.40 -7.13
CA ARG A 365 -5.27 -6.67 -7.79
C ARG A 365 -5.08 -6.52 -9.29
N ARG A 366 -4.16 -7.27 -9.91
CA ARG A 366 -4.05 -7.38 -11.39
C ARG A 366 -3.95 -8.81 -11.89
N SER A 367 -3.62 -9.74 -11.01
CA SER A 367 -3.45 -11.16 -11.25
C SER A 367 -4.18 -11.97 -10.18
N VAL A 368 -4.19 -13.28 -10.31
CA VAL A 368 -4.79 -14.13 -9.28
C VAL A 368 -3.93 -14.22 -8.00
N PHE A 369 -2.67 -13.74 -8.00
CA PHE A 369 -1.71 -13.94 -6.91
C PHE A 369 -1.20 -12.64 -6.26
N ASP A 370 -1.80 -11.49 -6.56
CA ASP A 370 -1.28 -10.18 -6.12
C ASP A 370 -2.33 -9.31 -5.41
N LEU A 371 -3.36 -9.93 -4.84
CA LEU A 371 -4.31 -9.24 -3.98
C LEU A 371 -3.57 -8.46 -2.88
N ASN A 372 -3.85 -7.16 -2.81
CA ASN A 372 -3.34 -6.20 -1.83
C ASN A 372 -1.82 -6.17 -1.66
N LYS A 373 -1.07 -6.58 -2.70
CA LYS A 373 0.39 -6.44 -2.72
C LYS A 373 0.84 -4.99 -2.96
N SER A 374 -0.03 -4.14 -3.51
CA SER A 374 0.14 -2.70 -3.66
C SER A 374 -0.94 -1.93 -2.90
N LEU A 375 -0.63 -0.70 -2.51
CA LEU A 375 -1.55 0.18 -1.80
C LEU A 375 -2.53 0.84 -2.78
N TRP A 376 -3.60 1.43 -2.25
CA TRP A 376 -4.59 2.25 -2.95
C TRP A 376 -4.82 3.54 -2.16
N GLY A 377 -5.34 4.60 -2.77
CA GLY A 377 -5.72 5.80 -2.01
C GLY A 377 -6.16 6.98 -2.86
N SER A 378 -6.67 8.00 -2.16
CA SER A 378 -7.20 9.24 -2.72
C SER A 378 -6.13 10.34 -2.70
N PHE A 379 -6.03 11.17 -3.73
CA PHE A 379 -5.07 12.27 -3.76
C PHE A 379 -5.70 13.59 -3.34
N LEU A 380 -5.20 14.17 -2.24
CA LEU A 380 -5.45 15.55 -1.90
C LEU A 380 -4.36 16.43 -2.55
N MET A 381 -4.78 17.27 -3.48
CA MET A 381 -3.95 18.27 -4.14
C MET A 381 -4.20 19.62 -3.50
N GLU A 382 -3.16 20.19 -2.89
CA GLU A 382 -3.19 21.53 -2.29
C GLU A 382 -2.36 22.48 -3.16
N ILE A 383 -2.97 23.60 -3.58
CA ILE A 383 -2.29 24.67 -4.34
C ILE A 383 -2.73 26.03 -3.80
N GLY A 384 -1.76 26.77 -3.24
CA GLY A 384 -2.07 28.01 -2.52
C GLY A 384 -3.05 27.73 -1.36
N ASN A 385 -4.23 28.33 -1.41
CA ASN A 385 -5.32 28.12 -0.44
C ASN A 385 -6.41 27.15 -0.95
N LYS A 386 -6.24 26.56 -2.14
CA LYS A 386 -7.23 25.67 -2.76
C LYS A 386 -6.87 24.20 -2.55
N LYS A 387 -7.89 23.37 -2.35
CA LYS A 387 -7.80 21.94 -2.07
C LYS A 387 -8.75 21.17 -2.98
N ILE A 388 -8.19 20.25 -3.75
CA ILE A 388 -8.93 19.34 -4.62
C ILE A 388 -8.69 17.92 -4.12
N LEU A 389 -9.75 17.18 -3.86
CA LEU A 389 -9.67 15.76 -3.49
C LEU A 389 -10.11 14.89 -4.65
N PHE A 390 -9.17 14.16 -5.24
CA PHE A 390 -9.45 13.11 -6.20
C PHE A 390 -9.53 11.78 -5.48
N CYS A 391 -10.73 11.24 -5.28
CA CYS A 391 -10.90 9.98 -4.57
C CYS A 391 -10.41 8.79 -5.38
N CYS A 392 -9.92 7.74 -4.70
CA CYS A 392 -9.97 6.38 -5.22
C CYS A 392 -11.45 6.02 -5.50
N ASP A 393 -11.70 5.01 -6.34
CA ASP A 393 -12.94 4.27 -6.22
C ASP A 393 -13.02 3.66 -4.81
N THR A 394 -13.99 4.09 -4.02
CA THR A 394 -14.01 3.81 -2.59
C THR A 394 -15.39 3.44 -2.13
N GLY A 395 -15.47 2.61 -1.09
CA GLY A 395 -16.64 2.47 -0.25
C GLY A 395 -16.84 3.67 0.66
N TYR A 396 -17.92 3.64 1.45
CA TYR A 396 -18.26 4.68 2.43
C TYR A 396 -18.23 4.15 3.86
N ASP A 397 -17.62 4.93 4.75
CA ASP A 397 -17.70 4.79 6.20
C ASP A 397 -17.47 6.15 6.88
N LYS A 398 -17.77 6.23 8.19
CA LYS A 398 -17.66 7.47 8.98
C LYS A 398 -16.24 8.02 9.10
N PHE A 399 -15.19 7.25 8.78
CA PHE A 399 -13.82 7.80 8.81
C PHE A 399 -13.61 9.00 7.86
N TYR A 400 -14.46 9.17 6.83
CA TYR A 400 -14.46 10.37 5.99
C TYR A 400 -14.77 11.65 6.79
N GLU A 401 -15.61 11.57 7.82
CA GLU A 401 -15.89 12.70 8.72
C GLU A 401 -14.61 13.12 9.47
N GLU A 402 -13.81 12.13 9.90
CA GLU A 402 -12.52 12.38 10.55
C GLU A 402 -11.48 12.96 9.58
N LEU A 403 -11.48 12.50 8.32
CA LEU A 403 -10.67 13.11 7.27
C LEU A 403 -11.09 14.57 7.02
N GLY A 404 -12.38 14.87 6.98
CA GLY A 404 -12.88 16.23 6.80
C GLY A 404 -12.62 17.15 7.99
N LYS A 405 -12.54 16.62 9.22
CA LYS A 405 -12.05 17.35 10.39
C LYS A 405 -10.58 17.75 10.25
N LYS A 406 -9.76 16.88 9.65
CA LYS A 406 -8.30 17.07 9.57
C LYS A 406 -7.84 17.83 8.32
N TYR A 407 -8.43 17.54 7.17
CA TYR A 407 -8.00 18.05 5.87
C TYR A 407 -8.97 19.04 5.23
N GLY A 408 -10.25 19.01 5.64
CA GLY A 408 -11.28 19.93 5.14
C GLY A 408 -11.12 21.37 5.67
N PRO A 409 -11.88 22.33 5.11
CA PRO A 409 -12.79 22.15 3.98
C PRO A 409 -12.02 21.88 2.68
N ILE A 410 -12.63 21.12 1.78
CA ILE A 410 -12.13 20.84 0.43
C ILE A 410 -12.94 21.69 -0.56
N ASP A 411 -12.29 22.29 -1.57
CA ASP A 411 -12.99 23.16 -2.53
C ASP A 411 -13.72 22.34 -3.61
N LEU A 412 -13.14 21.20 -4.01
CA LEU A 412 -13.70 20.31 -5.03
C LEU A 412 -13.36 18.85 -4.72
N ILE A 413 -14.37 17.96 -4.80
CA ILE A 413 -14.18 16.51 -4.67
C ILE A 413 -14.60 15.76 -5.94
N PHE A 414 -13.78 14.80 -6.37
CA PHE A 414 -14.12 13.80 -7.39
C PHE A 414 -14.35 12.47 -6.68
N VAL A 415 -15.49 11.83 -6.91
CA VAL A 415 -15.83 10.57 -6.21
C VAL A 415 -16.65 9.64 -7.10
N ASN A 416 -16.41 8.33 -6.98
CA ASN A 416 -17.13 7.33 -7.76
C ASN A 416 -18.63 7.33 -7.43
N ILE A 417 -19.46 7.28 -8.47
CA ILE A 417 -20.92 7.15 -8.33
C ILE A 417 -21.48 5.91 -9.01
N GLY A 418 -20.65 5.15 -9.73
CA GLY A 418 -20.99 3.88 -10.37
C GLY A 418 -20.23 2.71 -9.78
N ALA A 419 -20.48 1.51 -10.30
CA ALA A 419 -19.95 0.23 -9.81
C ALA A 419 -20.45 -0.18 -8.42
N TYR A 420 -21.72 0.11 -8.09
CA TYR A 420 -22.29 -0.18 -6.76
C TYR A 420 -23.28 -1.34 -6.71
N ASN A 421 -23.87 -1.75 -7.85
CA ASN A 421 -24.88 -2.81 -7.88
C ASN A 421 -24.31 -4.14 -8.42
N PHE A 422 -24.04 -5.09 -7.53
CA PHE A 422 -23.58 -6.44 -7.91
C PHE A 422 -24.65 -7.52 -7.64
N GLU A 423 -25.93 -7.14 -7.59
CA GLU A 423 -27.05 -8.03 -7.26
C GLU A 423 -26.97 -9.37 -8.02
N GLY A 424 -27.03 -10.47 -7.28
CA GLY A 424 -26.91 -11.83 -7.82
C GLY A 424 -25.47 -12.37 -7.96
N ILE A 425 -24.45 -11.56 -7.64
CA ILE A 425 -23.05 -11.95 -7.38
C ILE A 425 -22.70 -11.66 -5.91
N PHE A 426 -22.96 -10.43 -5.45
CA PHE A 426 -22.86 -10.00 -4.05
C PHE A 426 -24.06 -9.11 -3.71
N GLU A 427 -24.57 -9.15 -2.49
CA GLU A 427 -25.75 -8.34 -2.10
C GLU A 427 -25.45 -6.83 -2.06
N LYS A 428 -24.19 -6.43 -1.82
CA LYS A 428 -23.73 -5.03 -1.79
C LYS A 428 -22.23 -4.93 -2.11
N SER A 429 -21.79 -3.81 -2.69
CA SER A 429 -20.37 -3.45 -2.74
C SER A 429 -19.99 -2.65 -1.49
N ASP A 430 -19.06 -3.18 -0.70
CA ASP A 430 -18.47 -2.44 0.42
C ASP A 430 -17.29 -1.55 -0.01
N TYR A 431 -16.86 -1.67 -1.27
CA TYR A 431 -15.67 -1.01 -1.82
C TYR A 431 -15.98 0.08 -2.86
N HIS A 432 -17.27 0.34 -3.12
CA HIS A 432 -17.75 1.40 -4.01
C HIS A 432 -18.94 2.13 -3.38
N THR A 433 -18.93 3.46 -3.47
CA THR A 433 -20.05 4.31 -3.10
C THR A 433 -21.15 4.20 -4.14
N ASN A 434 -22.39 4.17 -3.65
CA ASN A 434 -23.52 4.60 -4.44
C ASN A 434 -23.58 6.14 -4.52
N PRO A 435 -24.44 6.71 -5.38
CA PRO A 435 -24.54 8.16 -5.56
C PRO A 435 -24.85 8.93 -4.27
N GLU A 436 -25.66 8.37 -3.38
CA GLU A 436 -26.02 9.03 -2.12
C GLU A 436 -24.86 9.06 -1.12
N GLN A 437 -24.11 7.96 -1.05
CA GLN A 437 -22.88 7.88 -0.25
C GLN A 437 -21.80 8.82 -0.78
N ALA A 438 -21.68 8.99 -2.10
CA ALA A 438 -20.75 9.94 -2.70
C ALA A 438 -21.05 11.39 -2.26
N VAL A 439 -22.32 11.79 -2.25
CA VAL A 439 -22.75 13.09 -1.71
C VAL A 439 -22.48 13.18 -0.21
N GLN A 440 -22.64 12.09 0.54
CA GLN A 440 -22.30 12.06 1.96
C GLN A 440 -20.79 12.26 2.21
N ILE A 441 -19.90 11.66 1.39
CA ILE A 441 -18.45 11.93 1.45
C ILE A 441 -18.16 13.41 1.22
N CYS A 442 -18.83 14.06 0.25
CA CYS A 442 -18.70 15.50 0.02
C CYS A 442 -18.98 16.31 1.30
N ARG A 443 -20.07 15.96 2.00
CA ARG A 443 -20.47 16.61 3.26
C ARG A 443 -19.48 16.35 4.37
N ASP A 444 -19.06 15.11 4.53
CA ASP A 444 -18.13 14.70 5.58
C ASP A 444 -16.77 15.38 5.41
N MET A 445 -16.33 15.56 4.16
CA MET A 445 -15.12 16.33 3.79
C MET A 445 -15.32 17.85 3.84
N LYS A 446 -16.53 18.33 4.17
CA LYS A 446 -16.91 19.75 4.20
C LYS A 446 -16.69 20.45 2.86
N SER A 447 -16.86 19.71 1.76
CA SER A 447 -16.82 20.26 0.41
C SER A 447 -18.18 20.78 0.00
N LYS A 448 -18.16 21.84 -0.81
CA LYS A 448 -19.35 22.42 -1.44
C LYS A 448 -19.48 22.06 -2.91
N LYS A 449 -18.41 21.58 -3.56
CA LYS A 449 -18.46 21.18 -4.98
C LYS A 449 -18.07 19.72 -5.12
N ILE A 450 -18.84 18.99 -5.93
CA ILE A 450 -18.64 17.56 -6.17
C ILE A 450 -18.82 17.21 -7.65
N ILE A 451 -17.91 16.38 -8.15
CA ILE A 451 -17.97 15.74 -9.47
C ILE A 451 -18.11 14.23 -9.26
N GLY A 452 -19.16 13.65 -9.86
CA GLY A 452 -19.34 12.20 -9.90
C GLY A 452 -18.57 11.54 -11.05
N MET A 453 -17.80 10.49 -10.75
CA MET A 453 -16.97 9.75 -11.71
C MET A 453 -17.23 8.23 -11.67
N HIS A 454 -16.45 7.44 -12.40
CA HIS A 454 -16.54 5.96 -12.39
C HIS A 454 -17.87 5.39 -12.92
N TRP A 455 -18.52 6.12 -13.84
CA TRP A 455 -19.78 5.74 -14.46
C TRP A 455 -19.78 6.06 -15.96
N GLY A 456 -20.77 5.55 -16.69
CA GLY A 456 -21.03 5.96 -18.07
C GLY A 456 -19.97 5.55 -19.13
N THR A 457 -18.96 4.74 -18.76
CA THR A 457 -17.85 4.38 -19.67
C THR A 457 -17.67 2.87 -19.87
N PHE A 458 -17.65 2.11 -18.77
CA PHE A 458 -17.55 0.65 -18.75
C PHE A 458 -18.74 0.04 -17.99
N VAL A 459 -19.11 -1.19 -18.32
CA VAL A 459 -20.09 -1.96 -17.53
C VAL A 459 -19.31 -2.86 -16.58
N LEU A 460 -19.19 -2.42 -15.33
CA LEU A 460 -18.46 -3.11 -14.26
C LEU A 460 -19.41 -3.83 -13.28
N SER A 461 -20.69 -3.47 -13.31
CA SER A 461 -21.74 -3.85 -12.37
C SER A 461 -23.11 -3.82 -13.09
N PHE A 462 -24.20 -3.95 -12.35
CA PHE A 462 -25.55 -4.18 -12.88
C PHE A 462 -26.52 -3.00 -12.79
N GLU A 463 -26.10 -1.83 -12.30
CA GLU A 463 -26.96 -0.65 -12.36
C GLU A 463 -27.19 -0.18 -13.82
N PRO A 464 -28.35 0.43 -14.12
CA PRO A 464 -28.59 1.07 -15.41
C PRO A 464 -27.57 2.17 -15.71
N ILE A 465 -27.15 2.29 -16.98
CA ILE A 465 -26.03 3.17 -17.41
C ILE A 465 -26.17 4.63 -16.93
N LEU A 466 -27.38 5.20 -16.96
CA LEU A 466 -27.65 6.59 -16.56
C LEU A 466 -28.10 6.76 -15.11
N GLU A 467 -28.47 5.67 -14.43
CA GLU A 467 -28.99 5.74 -13.06
C GLU A 467 -28.00 6.43 -12.09
N PRO A 468 -26.66 6.18 -12.15
CA PRO A 468 -25.70 6.88 -11.31
C PRO A 468 -25.85 8.40 -11.34
N ARG A 469 -25.89 9.00 -12.54
CA ARG A 469 -26.02 10.45 -12.71
C ARG A 469 -27.35 10.97 -12.20
N GLU A 470 -28.45 10.29 -12.53
CA GLU A 470 -29.78 10.73 -12.12
C GLU A 470 -29.92 10.77 -10.60
N ARG A 471 -29.46 9.72 -9.92
CA ARG A 471 -29.46 9.64 -8.45
C ARG A 471 -28.50 10.63 -7.82
N PHE A 472 -27.30 10.78 -8.38
CA PHE A 472 -26.29 11.75 -7.90
C PHE A 472 -26.84 13.18 -7.92
N LEU A 473 -27.36 13.62 -9.07
CA LEU A 473 -27.92 14.96 -9.21
C LEU A 473 -29.18 15.16 -8.34
N LYS A 474 -29.98 14.11 -8.16
CA LYS A 474 -31.16 14.15 -7.28
C LYS A 474 -30.77 14.27 -5.80
N GLU A 475 -29.75 13.53 -5.35
CA GLU A 475 -29.29 13.60 -3.97
C GLU A 475 -28.64 14.94 -3.66
N ALA A 476 -27.73 15.42 -4.52
CA ALA A 476 -27.04 16.68 -4.31
C ALA A 476 -28.01 17.85 -4.17
N LYS A 477 -29.10 17.87 -4.97
CA LYS A 477 -30.17 18.89 -4.89
C LYS A 477 -30.90 18.97 -3.55
N LYS A 478 -30.76 17.99 -2.66
CA LYS A 478 -31.33 18.05 -1.30
C LYS A 478 -30.56 19.00 -0.38
N TYR A 479 -29.36 19.42 -0.76
CA TYR A 479 -28.48 20.26 0.05
C TYR A 479 -28.19 21.56 -0.71
N GLU A 480 -28.64 22.70 -0.16
CA GLU A 480 -28.51 24.01 -0.81
C GLU A 480 -27.05 24.48 -0.95
N ASP A 481 -26.16 23.95 -0.12
CA ASP A 481 -24.74 24.28 -0.08
C ASP A 481 -23.85 23.38 -0.95
N ILE A 482 -24.44 22.41 -1.65
CA ILE A 482 -23.72 21.49 -2.54
C ILE A 482 -24.03 21.77 -4.01
N GLU A 483 -22.99 22.15 -4.74
CA GLU A 483 -22.95 22.23 -6.19
C GLU A 483 -22.46 20.89 -6.78
N ALA A 484 -23.37 20.12 -7.36
CA ALA A 484 -23.00 18.96 -8.17
C ALA A 484 -22.67 19.41 -9.61
N ILE A 485 -21.40 19.27 -9.99
CA ILE A 485 -20.93 19.61 -11.32
C ILE A 485 -21.11 18.38 -12.22
N ASP A 486 -22.08 18.47 -13.11
CA ASP A 486 -22.41 17.44 -14.08
C ASP A 486 -21.50 17.54 -15.31
N PHE A 487 -21.08 16.42 -15.88
CA PHE A 487 -20.27 16.38 -17.10
C PHE A 487 -20.86 15.41 -18.13
N LYS A 488 -20.69 15.75 -19.40
CA LYS A 488 -20.66 14.78 -20.50
C LYS A 488 -19.21 14.33 -20.75
N ILE A 489 -19.03 13.11 -21.24
CA ILE A 489 -17.71 12.64 -21.65
C ILE A 489 -17.21 13.51 -22.81
N GLY A 490 -16.03 14.11 -22.63
CA GLY A 490 -15.36 15.04 -23.53
C GLY A 490 -15.53 16.51 -23.15
N GLU A 491 -16.53 16.82 -22.31
CA GLU A 491 -16.84 18.20 -21.93
C GLU A 491 -15.72 18.80 -21.07
N THR A 492 -15.39 20.05 -21.36
CA THR A 492 -14.47 20.87 -20.58
C THR A 492 -15.23 22.00 -19.91
N LYS A 493 -15.02 22.17 -18.60
CA LYS A 493 -15.61 23.28 -17.83
C LYS A 493 -14.52 24.08 -17.14
N ASP A 494 -14.65 25.39 -17.22
CA ASP A 494 -13.95 26.29 -16.30
C ASP A 494 -14.61 26.15 -14.92
N ILE A 495 -13.84 25.72 -13.93
CA ILE A 495 -14.31 25.57 -12.56
C ILE A 495 -13.50 26.53 -11.73
N SER A 496 -14.12 27.66 -11.42
CA SER A 496 -13.61 28.56 -10.40
C SER A 496 -13.58 27.79 -9.08
N LEU A 497 -12.40 27.67 -8.50
CA LEU A 497 -12.23 27.14 -7.16
C LEU A 497 -12.48 28.22 -6.09
N GLU A 498 -12.83 29.46 -6.49
CA GLU A 498 -13.00 30.62 -5.59
C GLU A 498 -14.02 30.42 -4.47
#